data_AF-A0A160F8T7-F1
#
_entry.id   AF-A0A160F8T7-F1
#
_cell.length_a   1.000
_cell.length_b   1.000
_cell.length_c   1.000
_cell.angle_alpha   90.00
_cell.angle_beta   90.00
_cell.angle_gamma   90.00
#
_symmetry.space_group_name_H-M   'P 1'
#
loop_
_entity.id
_entity.type
_entity.pdbx_description
1 polymer ?
#
loop_
_entity_poly.entity_id
_entity_poly.type
_entity_poly.pdbx_seq_one_letter_code
_entity_poly.pdbx_strand_id
1 'polypeptide(L)'
;MEIDGVLGKHIDTSALLCTDTATNYKKFATMKGLQHEAINVRKGIYTKKGIYHIQHVNGYHTCLKKWINRFQGVETKYLDNYLFWHLFLELNKKMPFQERVKEMLLSSCRKVNFTTVQHLSEA
;
A
#
# COMPACT_ATOMS: atom_id res chain seq x y z
N MET A 1 13.68 15.08 8.82
CA MET A 1 12.83 14.09 9.51
C MET A 1 12.84 12.82 8.66
N GLU A 2 13.05 11.62 9.19
CA GLU A 2 13.22 10.40 8.36
C GLU A 2 12.07 10.17 7.36
N ILE A 3 10.82 10.39 7.80
CA ILE A 3 9.62 10.27 6.95
C ILE A 3 9.68 11.18 5.72
N ASP A 4 10.21 12.40 5.88
CA ASP A 4 10.34 13.35 4.78
C ASP A 4 11.34 12.90 3.72
N GLY A 5 12.45 12.29 4.15
CA GLY A 5 13.46 11.76 3.24
C GLY A 5 12.92 10.62 2.36
N VAL A 6 11.93 9.87 2.85
CA VAL A 6 11.36 8.70 2.15
C VAL A 6 10.10 9.06 1.36
N LEU A 7 9.17 9.79 1.97
CA LEU A 7 7.84 10.04 1.40
C LEU A 7 7.67 11.46 0.83
N GLY A 8 8.53 12.39 1.20
CA GLY A 8 8.30 13.82 0.98
C GLY A 8 8.24 14.28 -0.47
N LYS A 9 8.75 13.48 -1.42
CA LYS A 9 8.71 13.73 -2.87
C LYS A 9 7.71 12.84 -3.61
N HIS A 10 6.99 11.98 -2.90
CA HIS A 10 6.14 10.93 -3.49
C HIS A 10 4.66 11.10 -3.12
N ILE A 11 4.34 12.10 -2.30
CA ILE A 11 2.98 12.41 -1.87
C ILE A 11 2.62 13.79 -2.40
N ASP A 12 1.55 13.85 -3.17
CA ASP A 12 0.98 15.12 -3.64
C ASP A 12 0.38 15.92 -2.48
N THR A 13 0.47 17.25 -2.52
CA THR A 13 -0.06 18.13 -1.46
C THR A 13 -1.59 18.07 -1.33
N SER A 14 -2.29 17.67 -2.39
CA SER A 14 -3.74 17.45 -2.37
C SER A 14 -4.14 16.13 -1.69
N ALA A 15 -3.18 15.23 -1.43
CA ALA A 15 -3.45 13.94 -0.83
C ALA A 15 -3.89 14.06 0.63
N LEU A 16 -4.83 13.19 1.00
CA LEU A 16 -5.21 13.00 2.39
C LEU A 16 -4.33 11.93 3.04
N LEU A 17 -3.58 12.33 4.07
CA LEU A 17 -2.77 11.41 4.85
C LEU A 17 -3.62 10.78 5.96
N CYS A 18 -3.77 9.46 5.94
CA CYS A 18 -4.42 8.69 7.00
C CYS A 18 -3.37 7.89 7.78
N THR A 19 -3.24 8.11 9.09
CA THR A 19 -2.23 7.41 9.90
C THR A 19 -2.78 7.02 11.27
N ASP A 20 -1.99 6.24 12.00
CA ASP A 20 -2.18 6.13 13.44
C ASP A 20 -1.89 7.47 14.13
N THR A 21 -2.08 7.52 15.44
CA THR A 21 -1.91 8.75 16.22
C THR A 21 -0.45 9.11 16.54
N ALA A 22 0.54 8.44 15.91
CA ALA A 22 1.94 8.71 16.18
C ALA A 22 2.35 10.15 15.81
N THR A 23 3.21 10.74 16.65
CA THR A 23 3.55 12.17 16.61
C THR A 23 4.37 12.57 15.39
N ASN A 24 5.16 11.65 14.86
CA ASN A 24 5.98 11.83 13.66
C ASN A 24 5.12 12.11 12.41
N TYR A 25 4.01 11.38 12.22
CA TYR A 25 3.10 11.61 11.10
C TYR A 25 2.34 12.93 11.21
N LYS A 26 1.94 13.33 12.43
CA LYS A 26 1.33 14.65 12.66
C LYS A 26 2.27 15.78 12.26
N LYS A 27 3.53 15.72 12.73
CA LYS A 27 4.55 16.72 12.39
C LYS A 27 4.84 16.73 10.88
N PHE A 28 4.93 15.56 10.26
CA PHE A 28 5.14 15.44 8.82
C PHE A 28 3.99 16.08 8.03
N ALA A 29 2.75 15.81 8.39
CA ALA A 29 1.58 16.39 7.73
C ALA A 29 1.56 17.92 7.83
N THR A 30 1.79 18.47 9.04
CA THR A 30 1.86 19.92 9.25
C THR A 30 2.98 20.56 8.43
N MET A 31 4.17 19.95 8.43
CA MET A 31 5.32 20.45 7.69
C MET A 31 5.09 20.45 6.17
N LYS A 32 4.32 19.50 5.65
CA LYS A 32 3.99 19.37 4.21
C LYS A 32 2.68 20.03 3.80
N GLY A 33 1.93 20.59 4.75
CA GLY A 33 0.60 21.15 4.48
C GLY A 33 -0.44 20.11 4.03
N LEU A 34 -0.25 18.84 4.40
CA LEU A 34 -1.16 17.75 4.01
C LEU A 34 -2.41 17.75 4.89
N GLN A 35 -3.56 17.43 4.29
CA GLN A 35 -4.73 17.07 5.08
C GLN A 35 -4.42 15.79 5.86
N HIS A 36 -4.77 15.73 7.15
CA HIS A 36 -4.41 14.62 8.03
C HIS A 36 -5.58 14.06 8.82
N GLU A 37 -5.84 12.77 8.65
CA GLU A 37 -6.82 12.00 9.40
C GLU A 37 -6.13 10.99 10.31
N ALA A 38 -5.91 11.39 11.57
CA ALA A 38 -5.38 10.49 12.58
C ALA A 38 -6.48 9.55 13.12
N ILE A 39 -6.20 8.25 13.10
CA ILE A 39 -7.07 7.18 13.63
C ILE A 39 -6.49 6.68 14.95
N ASN A 40 -7.25 6.83 16.04
CA ASN A 40 -6.79 6.45 17.38
C ASN A 40 -7.15 5.00 17.71
N VAL A 41 -6.33 4.09 17.21
CA VAL A 41 -6.42 2.66 17.49
C VAL A 41 -6.40 2.36 18.99
N ARG A 42 -5.63 3.11 19.80
CA ARG A 42 -5.54 2.91 21.26
C ARG A 42 -6.85 3.19 21.98
N LYS A 43 -7.74 4.01 21.40
CA LYS A 43 -9.09 4.27 21.92
C LYS A 43 -10.14 3.31 21.35
N GLY A 44 -9.73 2.24 20.67
CA GLY A 44 -10.65 1.32 19.99
C GLY A 44 -11.30 1.91 18.74
N ILE A 45 -10.80 3.05 18.22
CA ILE A 45 -11.30 3.67 17.00
C ILE A 45 -10.47 3.13 15.82
N TYR A 46 -11.12 2.35 14.96
CA TYR A 46 -10.48 1.69 13.82
C TYR A 46 -10.93 2.24 12.47
N THR A 47 -12.08 2.90 12.45
CA THR A 47 -12.67 3.55 11.30
C THR A 47 -12.94 5.01 11.62
N LYS A 48 -12.63 5.92 10.70
CA LYS A 48 -12.97 7.34 10.80
C LYS A 48 -13.73 7.79 9.56
N LYS A 49 -14.80 8.57 9.77
CA LYS A 49 -15.71 9.03 8.70
C LYS A 49 -16.27 7.91 7.79
N GLY A 50 -16.33 6.67 8.29
CA GLY A 50 -16.84 5.50 7.55
C GLY A 50 -15.94 4.97 6.42
N ILE A 51 -15.02 5.78 5.91
CA ILE A 51 -14.19 5.46 4.73
C ILE A 51 -12.72 5.22 5.07
N TYR A 52 -12.22 5.71 6.21
CA TYR A 52 -10.81 5.55 6.58
C TYR A 52 -10.64 4.40 7.55
N HIS A 53 -10.07 3.28 7.07
CA HIS A 53 -9.95 2.02 7.81
C HIS A 53 -8.48 1.61 7.97
N ILE A 54 -7.89 1.88 9.14
CA ILE A 54 -6.48 1.56 9.38
C ILE A 54 -6.21 0.05 9.50
N GLN A 55 -7.22 -0.72 9.91
CA GLN A 55 -7.11 -2.18 9.98
C GLN A 55 -6.93 -2.83 8.60
N HIS A 56 -7.46 -2.22 7.53
CA HIS A 56 -7.31 -2.77 6.19
C HIS A 56 -5.83 -2.76 5.76
N VAL A 57 -5.15 -1.65 6.02
CA VAL A 57 -3.70 -1.47 5.78
C VAL A 57 -2.90 -2.44 6.65
N ASN A 58 -3.21 -2.53 7.95
CA ASN A 58 -2.54 -3.47 8.85
C ASN A 58 -2.74 -4.94 8.44
N GLY A 59 -3.94 -5.29 7.96
CA GLY A 59 -4.26 -6.60 7.42
C GLY A 59 -3.41 -6.91 6.18
N TYR A 60 -3.33 -5.97 5.23
CA TYR A 60 -2.46 -6.10 4.06
C TYR A 60 -1.01 -6.35 4.43
N HIS A 61 -0.44 -5.55 5.35
CA HIS A 61 0.95 -5.75 5.81
C HIS A 61 1.15 -7.12 6.46
N THR A 62 0.18 -7.59 7.22
CA THR A 62 0.24 -8.92 7.85
C THR A 62 0.22 -10.03 6.81
N CYS A 63 -0.66 -9.93 5.79
CA CYS A 63 -0.70 -10.87 4.67
C CYS A 63 0.63 -10.89 3.92
N LEU A 64 1.18 -9.72 3.58
CA LEU A 64 2.47 -9.60 2.88
C LEU A 64 3.60 -10.25 3.68
N LYS A 65 3.72 -9.96 4.97
CA LYS A 65 4.75 -10.57 5.84
C LYS A 65 4.63 -12.09 5.87
N LYS A 66 3.42 -12.62 6.08
CA LYS A 66 3.17 -14.07 6.08
C LYS A 66 3.55 -14.70 4.73
N TRP A 67 3.24 -14.02 3.64
CA TRP A 67 3.54 -14.48 2.29
C TRP A 67 5.05 -14.52 2.01
N ILE A 68 5.78 -13.45 2.36
CA ILE A 68 7.24 -13.33 2.20
C ILE A 68 7.98 -14.39 3.04
N ASN A 69 7.54 -14.65 4.28
CA ASN A 69 8.19 -15.61 5.18
C ASN A 69 8.31 -17.02 4.60
N ARG A 70 7.52 -17.37 3.59
CA ARG A 70 7.57 -18.69 2.92
C ARG A 70 8.83 -18.90 2.09
N PHE A 71 9.52 -17.83 1.68
CA PHE A 71 10.68 -17.92 0.78
C PHE A 71 12.03 -18.08 1.50
N GLN A 72 12.05 -18.16 2.84
CA GLN A 72 13.29 -18.30 3.65
C GLN A 72 14.36 -17.24 3.33
N GLY A 73 13.91 -16.05 2.91
CA GLY A 73 14.75 -14.99 2.37
C GLY A 73 14.29 -14.60 0.96
N VAL A 74 14.35 -13.31 0.66
CA VAL A 74 14.10 -12.80 -0.69
C VAL A 74 15.36 -12.09 -1.16
N GLU A 75 15.79 -12.36 -2.39
CA GLU A 75 16.88 -11.60 -2.98
C GLU A 75 16.37 -10.18 -3.28
N THR A 76 17.02 -9.17 -2.71
CA THR A 76 16.60 -7.77 -2.82
C THR A 76 16.53 -7.28 -4.26
N LYS A 77 17.38 -7.80 -5.16
CA LYS A 77 17.34 -7.51 -6.61
C LYS A 77 16.04 -7.93 -7.31
N TYR A 78 15.24 -8.80 -6.70
CA TYR A 78 13.97 -9.27 -7.24
C TYR A 78 12.77 -8.85 -6.40
N LEU A 79 12.95 -7.96 -5.41
CA LEU A 79 11.88 -7.55 -4.49
C LEU A 79 10.62 -7.08 -5.23
N ASP A 80 10.77 -6.30 -6.31
CA ASP A 80 9.65 -5.83 -7.12
C ASP A 80 8.84 -7.00 -7.70
N ASN A 81 9.50 -8.04 -8.19
CA ASN A 81 8.82 -9.23 -8.72
C ASN A 81 8.01 -9.94 -7.63
N TYR A 82 8.56 -10.04 -6.42
CA TYR A 82 7.83 -10.60 -5.27
C TYR A 82 6.61 -9.74 -4.90
N LEU A 83 6.76 -8.42 -4.87
CA LEU A 83 5.67 -7.51 -4.55
C LEU A 83 4.55 -7.53 -5.60
N PHE A 84 4.91 -7.55 -6.88
CA PHE A 84 3.95 -7.71 -7.98
C PHE A 84 3.21 -9.05 -7.89
N TRP A 85 3.94 -10.14 -7.60
CA TRP A 85 3.31 -11.45 -7.44
C TRP A 85 2.33 -11.48 -6.27
N HIS A 86 2.72 -10.94 -5.11
CA HIS A 86 1.82 -10.82 -3.96
C HIS A 86 0.59 -9.98 -4.29
N LEU A 87 0.77 -8.81 -4.92
CA LEU A 87 -0.32 -7.94 -5.33
C LEU A 87 -1.28 -8.65 -6.28
N PHE A 88 -0.76 -9.36 -7.28
CA PHE A 88 -1.55 -10.16 -8.21
C PHE A 88 -2.39 -11.20 -7.47
N LEU A 89 -1.81 -11.93 -6.50
CA LEU A 89 -2.52 -12.93 -5.72
C LEU A 89 -3.65 -12.32 -4.88
N GLU A 90 -3.41 -11.16 -4.26
CA GLU A 90 -4.42 -10.47 -3.44
C GLU A 90 -5.59 -9.92 -4.28
N LEU A 91 -5.31 -9.32 -5.46
CA LEU A 91 -6.34 -8.81 -6.36
C LEU A 91 -7.20 -9.94 -6.95
N ASN A 92 -6.60 -11.09 -7.19
CA ASN A 92 -7.24 -12.22 -7.87
C ASN A 92 -7.64 -13.36 -6.93
N LYS A 93 -7.66 -13.14 -5.61
CA LYS A 93 -7.92 -14.21 -4.62
C LYS A 93 -9.30 -14.87 -4.71
N LYS A 94 -10.27 -14.18 -5.32
CA LYS A 94 -11.64 -14.69 -5.55
C LYS A 94 -11.77 -15.49 -6.84
N MET A 95 -10.78 -15.45 -7.74
CA MET A 95 -10.84 -16.17 -9.00
C MET A 95 -10.55 -17.66 -8.79
N PRO A 96 -11.17 -18.55 -9.57
CA PRO A 96 -10.79 -19.95 -9.63
C PRO A 96 -9.30 -20.12 -9.94
N PHE A 97 -8.67 -21.15 -9.38
CA PHE A 97 -7.21 -21.36 -9.51
C PHE A 97 -6.75 -21.37 -10.97
N GLN A 98 -7.47 -22.09 -11.85
CA GLN A 98 -7.13 -22.21 -13.27
C GLN A 98 -7.16 -20.86 -14.00
N GLU A 99 -8.19 -20.05 -13.72
CA GLU A 99 -8.30 -18.69 -14.27
C GLU A 99 -7.20 -17.79 -13.76
N ARG A 100 -6.85 -17.92 -12.47
CA ARG A 100 -5.76 -17.15 -11.87
C ARG A 100 -4.39 -17.49 -12.46
N VAL A 101 -4.12 -18.76 -12.75
CA VAL A 101 -2.88 -19.16 -13.45
C VAL A 101 -2.86 -18.56 -14.87
N LYS A 102 -3.97 -18.67 -15.60
CA LYS A 102 -4.09 -18.09 -16.95
C LYS A 102 -3.84 -16.58 -16.95
N GLU A 103 -4.47 -15.84 -16.03
CA GLU A 103 -4.30 -14.37 -15.96
C GLU A 103 -2.90 -13.99 -15.50
N MET A 104 -2.24 -14.79 -14.65
CA MET A 104 -0.85 -14.55 -14.25
C MET A 104 0.08 -14.64 -15.46
N LEU A 105 -0.10 -15.66 -16.30
CA LEU A 105 0.68 -15.84 -17.53
C LEU A 105 0.39 -14.75 -18.57
N LEU A 106 -0.87 -14.33 -18.70
CA LEU A 106 -1.22 -13.23 -19.61
C LEU A 106 -0.65 -11.89 -19.13
N SER A 107 -0.72 -11.61 -17.82
CA SER A 107 -0.24 -10.36 -17.24
C SER A 107 1.29 -10.25 -17.22
N SER A 108 2.02 -11.35 -17.05
CA SER A 108 3.50 -11.34 -17.14
C SER A 108 4.01 -11.03 -18.55
N CYS A 109 3.21 -11.28 -19.58
CA CYS A 109 3.51 -10.92 -20.97
C CYS A 109 3.15 -9.47 -21.30
N ARG A 110 2.41 -8.76 -20.45
CA ARG A 110 2.06 -7.36 -20.68
C ARG A 110 3.27 -6.47 -20.36
N LYS A 111 3.49 -5.44 -21.17
CA LYS A 111 4.46 -4.39 -20.84
C LYS A 111 4.07 -3.76 -19.49
N VAL A 112 5.06 -3.55 -18.63
CA VAL A 112 4.86 -2.88 -17.35
C VAL A 112 4.34 -1.48 -17.64
N ASN A 113 3.09 -1.22 -17.30
CA ASN A 113 2.54 0.12 -17.29
C ASN A 113 2.82 0.71 -15.92
N PHE A 114 3.80 1.59 -15.84
CA PHE A 114 4.01 2.45 -14.68
C PHE A 114 2.92 3.53 -14.69
N THR A 115 1.67 3.14 -14.48
CA THR A 115 0.59 4.12 -14.28
C THR A 115 0.83 4.74 -12.91
N THR A 116 1.52 5.87 -12.88
CA THR A 116 1.69 6.69 -11.69
C THR A 116 0.33 7.21 -11.23
N VAL A 117 0.19 7.49 -9.93
CA VAL A 117 -1.05 8.04 -9.35
C VAL A 117 -1.56 9.27 -10.12
N GLN A 118 -0.63 10.03 -10.71
CA GLN A 118 -0.88 11.17 -11.59
C GLN A 118 -1.84 10.85 -12.76
N HIS A 119 -1.70 9.69 -13.39
CA HIS A 119 -2.59 9.25 -14.48
C HIS A 119 -3.97 8.79 -14.00
N LEU A 120 -4.13 8.46 -12.71
CA LEU A 120 -5.41 8.06 -12.13
C LEU A 120 -6.19 9.26 -11.56
N SER A 121 -5.52 10.37 -11.26
CA SER A 121 -6.16 11.61 -10.82
C SER A 121 -6.70 12.48 -11.97
N GLU A 122 -6.32 12.17 -13.22
CA GLU A 122 -6.70 12.91 -14.43
C GLU A 122 -7.82 12.21 -15.25
N ALA A 123 -8.28 11.04 -14.81
CA ALA A 123 -9.35 10.26 -15.44
C ALA A 123 -10.63 10.29 -14.60
#